data_AF-A0AAD5H0T3-F1
#
_entry.id   AF-A0AAD5H0T3-F1
#
_cell.length_a   1.000
_cell.length_b   1.000
_cell.length_c   1.000
_cell.angle_alpha   90.00
_cell.angle_beta   90.00
_cell.angle_gamma   90.00
#
_symmetry.space_group_name_H-M   'P 1'
#
loop_
_entity.id
_entity.type
_entity.pdbx_description
1 polymer ?
#
loop_
_entity_poly.entity_id
_entity_poly.type
_entity_poly.pdbx_seq_one_letter_code
_entity_poly.pdbx_strand_id
1 'polypeptide(L)' 'VLGMVDGAVLLVDANEGPLSQTKFVVEKALKRGLRPVVVLNKVDRPGATEQRCGEVES' A
#
# COMPACT_ATOMS: atom_id res chain seq x y z
N VAL A 1 -15.67 5.63 6.06
CA VAL A 1 -14.51 6.03 6.90
C VAL A 1 -13.53 6.96 6.17
N LEU A 2 -13.11 6.70 4.92
CA LEU A 2 -12.23 7.60 4.12
C LEU A 2 -12.77 9.04 3.84
N GLY A 3 -13.93 9.42 4.37
CA GLY A 3 -14.51 10.76 4.20
C GLY A 3 -14.20 11.75 5.31
N MET A 4 -13.44 11.33 6.33
CA MET A 4 -13.18 12.14 7.53
C MET A 4 -11.68 12.29 7.81
N VAL A 5 -10.81 11.88 6.89
CA VAL A 5 -9.35 11.84 7.11
C VAL A 5 -8.63 12.57 5.98
N ASP A 6 -7.60 13.32 6.36
CA ASP A 6 -6.76 14.12 5.45
C ASP A 6 -5.61 13.32 4.83
N GLY A 7 -5.41 12.07 5.27
CA GLY A 7 -4.33 11.21 4.81
C GLY A 7 -4.60 9.74 5.09
N ALA A 8 -3.81 8.88 4.44
CA ALA A 8 -3.85 7.43 4.61
C ALA A 8 -2.43 6.86 4.66
N VAL A 9 -2.23 5.85 5.49
CA VAL A 9 -1.00 5.04 5.50
C VAL A 9 -1.36 3.65 5.01
N LEU A 10 -0.65 3.18 4.00
CA LEU A 10 -0.84 1.88 3.39
C LEU A 10 0.27 0.93 3.87
N LEU A 11 -0.07 0.01 4.76
CA LEU A 11 0.86 -1.03 5.19
C LEU A 11 0.80 -2.22 4.22
N VAL A 12 1.93 -2.59 3.64
CA VAL A 12 2.06 -3.70 2.70
C VAL A 12 3.12 -4.66 3.24
N ASP A 13 2.82 -5.96 3.29
CA ASP A 13 3.84 -6.96 3.63
C ASP A 13 4.79 -7.13 2.43
N ALA A 14 6.08 -6.87 2.63
CA ALA A 14 7.10 -6.93 1.60
C ALA A 14 7.24 -8.34 0.98
N ASN A 15 6.87 -9.37 1.75
CA ASN A 15 6.86 -10.74 1.29
C ASN A 15 5.56 -11.12 0.58
N GLU A 16 4.47 -10.36 0.63
CA GLU A 16 3.20 -10.69 -0.06
C GLU A 16 2.90 -9.73 -1.22
N GLY A 17 3.38 -8.48 -1.15
CA GLY A 17 3.02 -7.43 -2.07
C GLY A 17 1.61 -6.87 -1.82
N PRO A 18 1.10 -5.98 -2.70
CA PRO A 18 -0.20 -5.35 -2.53
C PRO A 18 -1.35 -6.30 -2.87
N LEU A 19 -2.20 -6.60 -1.88
CA LEU A 19 -3.39 -7.43 -2.06
C LEU A 19 -4.55 -6.67 -2.74
N SER A 20 -5.44 -7.40 -3.42
CA SER A 20 -6.60 -6.85 -4.14
C SER A 20 -7.50 -5.97 -3.27
N GLN A 21 -7.64 -6.34 -2.00
CA GLN A 21 -8.43 -5.57 -1.02
C GLN A 21 -7.79 -4.20 -0.72
N THR A 22 -6.46 -4.13 -0.66
CA THR A 22 -5.72 -2.91 -0.37
C THR A 22 -5.72 -1.97 -1.57
N LYS A 23 -5.61 -2.52 -2.80
CA LYS A 23 -5.71 -1.75 -4.06
C LYS A 23 -7.01 -0.95 -4.16
N PHE A 24 -8.14 -1.54 -3.78
CA PHE A 24 -9.44 -0.85 -3.81
C PHE A 24 -9.53 0.36 -2.86
N VAL A 25 -8.89 0.27 -1.68
CA VAL A 25 -8.86 1.37 -0.70
C VAL A 25 -7.96 2.50 -1.20
N VAL A 26 -6.80 2.15 -1.77
CA VAL A 26 -5.87 3.11 -2.40
C VAL A 26 -6.53 3.83 -3.56
N GLU A 27 -7.22 3.11 -4.45
CA GLU A 27 -7.93 3.72 -5.58
C GLU A 27 -8.97 4.75 -5.11
N LYS A 28 -9.72 4.45 -4.05
CA LYS A 28 -10.67 5.40 -3.44
C LYS A 28 -9.99 6.60 -2.79
N ALA A 29 -8.83 6.42 -2.17
CA ALA A 29 -8.06 7.51 -1.58
C ALA A 29 -7.48 8.44 -2.67
N LEU A 30 -6.90 7.87 -3.72
CA LEU A 30 -6.37 8.61 -4.87
C LEU A 30 -7.47 9.40 -5.60
N LYS A 31 -8.66 8.80 -5.81
CA LYS A 31 -9.83 9.51 -6.39
C LYS A 31 -10.30 10.70 -5.55
N ARG A 32 -9.95 10.74 -4.27
CA ARG A 32 -10.26 11.85 -3.35
C ARG A 32 -9.13 12.89 -3.27
N GLY A 33 -8.05 12.71 -4.04
CA GLY A 33 -6.88 13.58 -3.99
C GLY A 33 -5.99 13.35 -2.77
N LEU A 34 -6.26 12.29 -1.98
CA LEU A 34 -5.35 11.91 -0.90
C LEU A 34 -4.08 11.31 -1.50
N ARG A 35 -2.94 11.57 -0.86
CA ARG A 35 -1.65 10.99 -1.21
C ARG A 35 -1.25 10.00 -0.12
N PRO A 36 -1.54 8.70 -0.28
CA PRO A 36 -1.22 7.72 0.74
C PRO A 36 0.29 7.55 0.89
N VAL A 37 0.76 7.38 2.12
CA VAL A 37 2.14 6.97 2.39
C VAL A 37 2.19 5.44 2.42
N VAL A 38 3.01 4.84 1.56
CA VAL A 38 3.20 3.38 1.54
C VAL A 38 4.30 2.99 2.51
N VAL A 39 4.04 1.99 3.34
CA VAL A 39 4.97 1.42 4.30
C VAL A 39 5.11 -0.07 4.01
N LEU A 40 6.31 -0.47 3.58
CA LEU A 40 6.66 -1.87 3.40
C LEU A 40 7.04 -2.46 4.76
N ASN A 41 6.31 -3.49 5.17
CA ASN A 41 6.46 -4.17 6.44
C ASN A 41 7.13 -5.53 6.25
N LYS A 42 7.82 -6.02 7.29
CA LYS A 42 8.48 -7.34 7.31
C LYS A 42 9.53 -7.53 6.22
N VAL A 43 10.28 -6.47 5.92
CA VAL A 43 11.39 -6.45 4.95
C VAL A 43 12.56 -7.36 5.36
N ASP A 44 12.58 -7.81 6.61
CA ASP A 44 13.53 -8.80 7.14
C ASP A 44 13.30 -10.22 6.60
N ARG A 45 12.13 -10.49 6.00
CA ARG A 45 11.78 -11.84 5.53
C ARG A 45 12.54 -12.21 4.25
N PRO A 46 12.97 -13.47 4.10
CA PRO A 46 13.77 -13.91 2.96
C PRO A 46 13.05 -13.84 1.60
N GLY A 47 11.72 -13.78 1.57
CA GLY A 47 10.94 -13.58 0.34
C GLY A 47 10.52 -12.14 0.08
N ALA A 48 10.99 -11.17 0.89
CA ALA A 48 10.91 -9.75 0.54
C ALA A 48 11.90 -9.46 -0.59
N THR A 49 11.40 -9.15 -1.78
CA THR A 49 12.21 -8.84 -2.96
C THR A 49 11.87 -7.46 -3.50
N GLU A 50 12.84 -6.82 -4.14
CA GLU A 50 12.67 -5.49 -4.75
C GLU A 50 11.55 -5.50 -5.80
N GLN A 51 11.50 -6.53 -6.66
CA GLN A 51 10.46 -6.71 -7.66
C GLN A 51 9.05 -6.69 -7.03
N ARG A 52 8.87 -7.45 -5.95
CA ARG A 52 7.57 -7.62 -5.27
C ARG A 52 7.17 -6.38 -4.47
N CYS A 53 8.15 -5.67 -3.92
CA CYS A 53 7.94 -4.37 -3.31
C CYS A 53 7.54 -3.31 -4.35
N GLY A 54 8.14 -3.34 -5.55
CA GLY A 54 7.84 -2.39 -6.63
C GLY A 54 6.43 -2.50 -7.21
N GLU A 55 5.75 -3.63 -7.01
CA GLU A 55 4.35 -3.81 -7.43
C GLU A 55 3.37 -2.83 -6.75
N VAL A 56 3.77 -2.15 -5.66
CA VAL A 56 2.95 -1.12 -5.01
C VAL A 56 2.87 0.18 -5.81
N GLU A 57 3.80 0.40 -6.73
CA GLU A 57 3.84 1.57 -7.62
C GLU A 57 3.08 1.34 -8.94
N SER A 58 2.65 0.09 -9.19
CA SER A 58 2.00 -0.40 -10.42
C SER A 58 0.47 -0.34 -10.34
#